data_AF-A0A973I0H6-F1
#
_entry.id   AF-A0A973I0H6-F1
#
_cell.length_a   1.000
_cell.length_b   1.000
_cell.length_c   1.000
_cell.angle_alpha   90.00
_cell.angle_beta   90.00
_cell.angle_gamma   90.00
#
_symmetry.space_group_name_H-M   'P 1'
#
loop_
_entity.id
_entity.type
_entity.pdbx_description
1 polymer ?
#
loop_
_entity_poly.entity_id
_entity_poly.type
_entity_poly.pdbx_seq_one_letter_code
_entity_poly.pdbx_strand_id
1 'polypeptide(L)'
;MRDRFLSLLKERILIIDGATGTALQERNLTADDFGGEDLAGCNENLVLTRPDVIRAVHQSYLDAGSDCIETNTFGATELVLDEYGLGPKAEEINFIASRLAREEADRFASPEHPRWVLGSMGPTTKTLSVTGGITFEALRDHFQIQARGLLRGGCDILLVETVQDTLNLKAAMRGIDEAAGELGFSRPVAISCTIEPMGTMLAGQSIEAFYSSVEHFQPLFIGLNCATGPRFMTDHLRTLASISAFPVSVYPNAGLPDSDGNYEETAEILSQHIEPFLEQNWVNVIGGCCGTTPDHIRAMVDLASRFSPRSYSDRKRALVSGIETIEISEDTTPLVVGERTNVIGSRRFKKLIAQNEFEKAAEIGRKQSRGGAHIIDVCMADPDREELDDILRFLPLLTRMVKIPLMIDSTDAVVLEEALKLCQGKSIINSINLEDGEDRFETVVPLAKKYGASLVVGCIDEDPEDGMAVTVERKLEIATRSHELLTQKYSIPEQDLIFDPLVFPVGTGD
;
A
#
# COMPACT_ATOMS: atom_id res chain seq x y z
N MET A 1 -4.19 -5.08 23.00
CA MET A 1 -3.88 -3.73 22.47
C MET A 1 -4.63 -3.47 21.17
N ARG A 2 -4.37 -4.23 20.09
CA ARG A 2 -5.08 -4.15 18.81
C ARG A 2 -6.61 -4.09 18.94
N ASP A 3 -7.21 -5.04 19.67
CA ASP A 3 -8.68 -5.07 19.82
C ASP A 3 -9.23 -3.84 20.53
N ARG A 4 -8.48 -3.29 21.49
CA ARG A 4 -8.84 -2.07 22.20
C ARG A 4 -8.81 -0.85 21.28
N PHE A 5 -7.78 -0.73 20.45
CA PHE A 5 -7.68 0.34 19.46
C PHE A 5 -8.84 0.26 18.45
N LEU A 6 -9.09 -0.93 17.90
CA LEU A 6 -10.19 -1.16 16.96
C LEU A 6 -11.58 -0.94 17.58
N SER A 7 -11.77 -1.25 18.87
CA SER A 7 -13.01 -0.91 19.58
C SER A 7 -13.22 0.59 19.64
N LEU A 8 -12.17 1.34 20.00
CA LEU A 8 -12.27 2.80 20.16
C LEU A 8 -12.52 3.52 18.83
N LEU A 9 -11.97 3.03 17.71
CA LEU A 9 -12.29 3.53 16.37
C LEU A 9 -13.77 3.39 15.97
N LYS A 10 -14.51 2.48 16.63
CA LYS A 10 -15.96 2.31 16.43
C LYS A 10 -16.78 3.17 17.40
N GLU A 11 -16.20 3.55 18.53
CA GLU A 11 -16.88 4.30 19.59
C GLU A 11 -16.73 5.82 19.42
N ARG A 12 -15.57 6.28 18.95
CA ARG A 12 -15.27 7.70 18.74
C ARG A 12 -14.25 7.92 17.63
N ILE A 13 -14.15 9.15 17.16
CA ILE A 13 -13.09 9.58 16.24
C ILE A 13 -11.79 9.73 17.06
N LEU A 14 -10.71 9.10 16.62
CA LEU A 14 -9.40 9.24 17.26
C LEU A 14 -8.58 10.37 16.64
N ILE A 15 -7.74 11.01 17.46
CA ILE A 15 -6.91 12.15 17.06
C ILE A 15 -5.43 11.74 16.98
N ILE A 16 -4.85 11.80 15.78
CA ILE A 16 -3.40 11.79 15.56
C ILE A 16 -2.85 13.19 15.84
N ASP A 17 -1.59 13.30 16.24
CA ASP A 17 -0.89 14.56 16.45
C ASP A 17 -0.70 15.37 15.15
N GLY A 18 0.06 16.46 15.28
CA GLY A 18 0.36 17.38 14.19
C GLY A 18 1.79 17.23 13.69
N ALA A 19 2.23 18.19 12.87
CA ALA A 19 3.56 18.12 12.25
C ALA A 19 4.72 18.27 13.24
N THR A 20 5.50 17.20 13.39
CA THR A 20 6.79 17.24 14.08
C THR A 20 7.80 18.15 13.38
N GLY A 21 7.92 18.08 12.04
CA GLY A 21 8.90 18.86 11.29
C GLY A 21 8.76 20.38 11.46
N THR A 22 7.55 20.92 11.29
CA THR A 22 7.31 22.36 11.48
C THR A 22 7.39 22.76 12.96
N ALA A 23 6.96 21.89 13.88
CA ALA A 23 7.12 22.13 15.32
C ALA A 23 8.60 22.24 15.74
N LEU A 24 9.51 21.54 15.06
CA LEU A 24 10.96 21.65 15.28
C LEU A 24 11.56 22.92 14.70
N GLN A 25 11.07 23.38 13.54
CA GLN A 25 11.52 24.64 12.91
C GLN A 25 11.29 25.85 13.83
N GLU A 26 10.20 25.85 14.62
CA GLU A 26 9.89 26.92 15.58
C GLU A 26 10.81 26.94 16.82
N ARG A 27 11.65 25.93 17.02
CA ARG A 27 12.51 25.79 18.21
C ARG A 27 13.86 26.49 18.08
N ASN A 28 14.13 27.20 16.97
CA ASN A 28 15.38 27.91 16.70
C ASN A 28 16.64 27.04 16.90
N LEU A 29 16.58 25.78 16.47
CA LEU A 29 17.69 24.83 16.59
C LEU A 29 18.87 25.27 15.71
N THR A 30 20.09 25.08 16.20
CA THR A 30 21.33 25.35 15.46
C THR A 30 21.95 24.06 14.95
N ALA A 31 22.95 24.14 14.06
CA ALA A 31 23.67 22.96 13.58
C ALA A 31 24.24 22.08 14.73
N ASP A 32 24.69 22.71 15.82
CA ASP A 32 25.20 21.99 16.99
C ASP A 32 24.13 21.10 17.65
N ASP A 33 22.86 21.53 17.63
CA ASP A 33 21.74 20.74 18.15
C ASP A 33 21.51 19.47 17.33
N PHE A 34 21.77 19.51 16.02
CA PHE A 34 21.71 18.34 15.14
C PHE A 34 22.99 17.48 15.22
N GLY A 35 24.02 17.91 15.94
CA GLY A 35 25.31 17.20 16.06
C GLY A 35 26.41 17.69 15.12
N GLY A 36 26.21 18.84 14.45
CA GLY A 36 27.18 19.51 13.58
C GLY A 36 26.58 19.98 12.25
N GLU A 37 27.34 20.79 11.50
CA GLU A 37 26.92 21.33 10.20
C GLU A 37 26.52 20.25 9.19
N ASP A 38 27.25 19.13 9.15
CA ASP A 38 26.97 18.02 8.22
C ASP A 38 25.68 17.26 8.56
N LEU A 39 25.11 17.46 9.76
CA LEU A 39 23.89 16.81 10.23
C LEU A 39 22.71 17.78 10.32
N ALA A 40 22.93 19.06 10.02
CA ALA A 40 21.89 20.09 10.11
C ALA A 40 20.70 19.73 9.19
N GLY A 41 19.50 19.73 9.77
CA GLY A 41 18.26 19.36 9.08
C GLY A 41 17.91 17.87 9.13
N CYS A 42 18.77 16.99 9.66
CA CYS A 42 18.40 15.61 9.96
C CYS A 42 17.57 15.55 11.26
N ASN A 43 16.28 15.79 11.15
CA ASN A 43 15.35 15.82 12.28
C ASN A 43 15.39 14.51 13.07
N GLU A 44 15.56 13.37 12.39
CA GLU A 44 15.65 12.04 13.01
C GLU A 44 16.82 11.95 14.00
N ASN A 45 17.95 12.63 13.74
CA ASN A 45 19.11 12.58 14.64
C ASN A 45 18.89 13.31 15.97
N LEU A 46 17.90 14.20 16.04
CA LEU A 46 17.54 14.90 17.29
C LEU A 46 17.09 13.94 18.39
N VAL A 47 16.68 12.71 18.07
CA VAL A 47 16.37 11.69 19.11
C VAL A 47 17.61 11.27 19.89
N LEU A 48 18.80 11.42 19.31
CA LEU A 48 20.08 11.14 19.95
C LEU A 48 20.65 12.39 20.62
N THR A 49 20.63 13.53 19.93
CA THR A 49 21.32 14.76 20.35
C THR A 49 20.48 15.66 21.24
N ARG A 50 19.17 15.76 20.98
CA ARG A 50 18.20 16.62 21.68
C ARG A 50 16.91 15.88 22.02
N PRO A 51 16.96 14.75 22.75
CA PRO A 51 15.77 14.00 23.14
C PRO A 51 14.81 14.83 24.00
N ASP A 52 15.30 15.88 24.67
CA ASP A 52 14.48 16.84 25.42
C ASP A 52 13.53 17.62 24.49
N VAL A 53 13.97 18.00 23.29
CA VAL A 53 13.16 18.72 22.31
C VAL A 53 12.08 17.80 21.74
N ILE A 54 12.46 16.57 21.38
CA ILE A 54 11.51 15.57 20.85
C ILE A 54 10.41 15.25 21.86
N ARG A 55 10.78 15.05 23.13
CA ARG A 55 9.78 14.89 24.21
C ARG A 55 8.87 16.10 24.33
N ALA A 56 9.41 17.31 24.26
CA ALA A 56 8.61 18.52 24.36
C ALA A 56 7.60 18.66 23.21
N VAL A 57 7.91 18.17 22.01
CA VAL A 57 6.97 18.13 20.88
C VAL A 57 5.85 17.13 21.16
N HIS A 58 6.18 15.88 21.53
CA HIS A 58 5.16 14.88 21.88
C HIS A 58 4.25 15.36 23.02
N GLN A 59 4.84 15.92 24.09
CA GLN A 59 4.10 16.48 25.22
C GLN A 59 3.12 17.56 24.77
N SER A 60 3.52 18.47 23.89
CA SER A 60 2.64 19.54 23.44
C SER A 60 1.39 19.05 22.70
N TYR A 61 1.49 17.95 21.94
CA TYR A 61 0.35 17.36 21.25
C TYR A 61 -0.50 16.49 22.18
N LEU A 62 0.12 15.77 23.11
CA LEU A 62 -0.59 15.04 24.16
C LEU A 62 -1.39 15.98 25.09
N ASP A 63 -0.81 17.12 25.46
CA ASP A 63 -1.47 18.20 26.22
C ASP A 63 -2.62 18.84 25.42
N ALA A 64 -2.51 18.89 24.09
CA ALA A 64 -3.58 19.35 23.22
C ALA A 64 -4.73 18.33 23.08
N GLY A 65 -4.53 17.08 23.50
CA GLY A 65 -5.55 16.05 23.56
C GLY A 65 -5.41 14.94 22.52
N SER A 66 -4.29 14.86 21.78
CA SER A 66 -4.02 13.76 20.85
C SER A 66 -4.19 12.40 21.54
N ASP A 67 -4.86 11.47 20.84
CA ASP A 67 -4.96 10.07 21.22
C ASP A 67 -3.70 9.31 20.82
N CYS A 68 -3.19 9.63 19.63
CA CYS A 68 -2.02 8.99 19.02
C CYS A 68 -0.92 10.03 18.79
N ILE A 69 0.33 9.65 19.01
CA ILE A 69 1.49 10.44 18.62
C ILE A 69 2.38 9.66 17.66
N GLU A 70 2.92 10.35 16.66
CA GLU A 70 3.86 9.79 15.72
C GLU A 70 5.29 9.83 16.27
N THR A 71 6.08 8.79 16.01
CA THR A 71 7.52 8.80 16.29
C THR A 71 8.24 9.74 15.33
N ASN A 72 9.30 10.42 15.78
CA ASN A 72 10.15 11.24 14.92
C ASN A 72 11.07 10.36 14.05
N THR A 73 10.47 9.64 13.09
CA THR A 73 11.12 8.59 12.29
C THR A 73 10.70 8.59 10.82
N PHE A 74 10.07 9.66 10.34
CA PHE A 74 9.58 9.77 8.97
C PHE A 74 10.63 9.36 7.93
N GLY A 75 11.85 9.91 8.04
CA GLY A 75 13.00 9.60 7.20
C GLY A 75 13.99 8.60 7.80
N ALA A 76 13.65 7.87 8.87
CA ALA A 76 14.63 7.03 9.60
C ALA A 76 14.93 5.67 8.93
N THR A 77 15.04 5.63 7.60
CA THR A 77 15.56 4.46 6.87
C THR A 77 17.06 4.63 6.65
N GLU A 78 17.81 3.53 6.46
CA GLU A 78 19.24 3.64 6.14
C GLU A 78 19.47 4.49 4.89
N LEU A 79 18.64 4.28 3.85
CA LEU A 79 18.69 5.00 2.58
C LEU A 79 18.69 6.52 2.73
N VAL A 80 17.82 7.05 3.59
CA VAL A 80 17.68 8.51 3.80
C VAL A 80 18.73 9.01 4.78
N LEU A 81 19.01 8.24 5.83
CA LEU A 81 20.02 8.61 6.83
C LEU A 81 21.45 8.57 6.27
N ASP A 82 21.71 7.82 5.22
CA ASP A 82 22.99 7.80 4.51
C ASP A 82 23.33 9.15 3.84
N GLU A 83 22.34 9.98 3.54
CA GLU A 83 22.56 11.36 3.07
C GLU A 83 23.30 12.20 4.13
N TYR A 84 23.22 11.79 5.40
CA TYR A 84 23.88 12.39 6.55
C TYR A 84 25.00 11.49 7.14
N GLY A 85 25.34 10.37 6.49
CA GLY A 85 26.31 9.39 7.01
C GLY A 85 25.84 8.64 8.26
N LEU A 86 24.53 8.56 8.49
CA LEU A 86 23.90 7.94 9.66
C LEU A 86 23.18 6.62 9.34
N GLY A 87 23.22 6.11 8.11
CA GLY A 87 22.50 4.88 7.73
C GLY A 87 22.74 3.70 8.67
N PRO A 88 23.99 3.37 9.08
CA PRO A 88 24.25 2.29 10.04
C PRO A 88 23.60 2.47 11.43
N LYS A 89 23.06 3.66 11.74
CA LYS A 89 22.33 3.95 12.98
C LYS A 89 20.81 3.90 12.81
N ALA A 90 20.27 3.55 11.64
CA ALA A 90 18.83 3.57 11.40
C ALA A 90 18.05 2.78 12.45
N GLU A 91 18.45 1.55 12.76
CA GLU A 91 17.75 0.75 13.78
C GLU A 91 17.82 1.39 15.18
N GLU A 92 18.98 1.94 15.56
CA GLU A 92 19.18 2.61 16.85
C GLU A 92 18.30 3.86 16.97
N ILE A 93 18.27 4.69 15.93
CA ILE A 93 17.46 5.91 15.86
C ILE A 93 15.97 5.57 16.00
N ASN A 94 15.48 4.59 15.24
CA ASN A 94 14.07 4.15 15.33
C ASN A 94 13.72 3.59 16.71
N PHE A 95 14.61 2.78 17.27
CA PHE A 95 14.43 2.21 18.61
C PHE A 95 14.32 3.31 19.68
N ILE A 96 15.23 4.29 19.65
CA ILE A 96 15.22 5.39 20.62
C ILE A 96 14.00 6.28 20.41
N ALA A 97 13.69 6.66 19.16
CA ALA A 97 12.54 7.49 18.83
C ALA A 97 11.23 6.87 19.34
N SER A 98 11.03 5.58 19.06
CA SER A 98 9.85 4.85 19.51
C SER A 98 9.77 4.74 21.03
N ARG A 99 10.89 4.48 21.70
CA ARG A 99 10.94 4.47 23.17
C ARG A 99 10.60 5.83 23.77
N LEU A 100 11.12 6.93 23.21
CA LEU A 100 10.80 8.29 23.69
C LEU A 100 9.29 8.56 23.60
N ALA A 101 8.68 8.25 22.46
CA ALA A 101 7.24 8.40 22.27
C ALA A 101 6.44 7.50 23.23
N ARG A 102 6.84 6.24 23.42
CA ARG A 102 6.19 5.30 24.35
C ARG A 102 6.22 5.80 25.79
N GLU A 103 7.36 6.31 26.24
CA GLU A 103 7.50 6.86 27.58
C GLU A 103 6.61 8.10 27.80
N GLU A 104 6.48 9.00 26.82
CA GLU A 104 5.58 10.15 26.95
C GLU A 104 4.11 9.71 26.86
N ALA A 105 3.76 8.81 25.95
CA ALA A 105 2.42 8.23 25.85
C ALA A 105 2.01 7.55 27.17
N ASP A 106 2.90 6.81 27.83
CA ASP A 106 2.64 6.16 29.13
C ASP A 106 2.40 7.17 30.25
N ARG A 107 3.10 8.32 30.25
CA ARG A 107 2.90 9.37 31.26
C ARG A 107 1.53 10.04 31.15
N PHE A 108 0.99 10.13 29.94
CA PHE A 108 -0.30 10.76 29.66
C PHE A 108 -1.47 9.77 29.63
N ALA A 109 -1.18 8.48 29.51
CA ALA A 109 -2.21 7.44 29.45
C ALA A 109 -2.93 7.26 30.79
N SER A 110 -4.24 7.06 30.71
CA SER A 110 -5.08 6.58 31.80
C SER A 110 -5.90 5.38 31.37
N PRO A 111 -6.50 4.62 32.31
CA PRO A 111 -7.43 3.53 31.96
C PRO A 111 -8.58 4.00 31.07
N GLU A 112 -9.09 5.23 31.25
CA GLU A 112 -10.18 5.80 30.47
C GLU A 112 -9.71 6.43 29.16
N HIS A 113 -8.47 6.93 29.13
CA HIS A 113 -7.89 7.60 27.96
C HIS A 113 -6.49 7.05 27.67
N PRO A 114 -6.39 5.88 27.02
CA PRO A 114 -5.10 5.34 26.59
C PRO A 114 -4.42 6.27 25.56
N ARG A 115 -3.12 6.10 25.38
CA ARG A 115 -2.31 6.78 24.35
C ARG A 115 -1.57 5.77 23.50
N TRP A 116 -1.58 5.99 22.19
CA TRP A 116 -0.91 5.13 21.22
C TRP A 116 0.26 5.82 20.54
N VAL A 117 1.27 5.03 20.24
CA VAL A 117 2.47 5.43 19.51
C VAL A 117 2.40 4.85 18.11
N LEU A 118 2.41 5.72 17.11
CA LEU A 118 2.47 5.37 15.71
C LEU A 118 3.93 5.46 15.26
N GLY A 119 4.52 4.33 14.89
CA GLY A 119 5.83 4.25 14.28
C GLY A 119 5.78 4.80 12.86
N SER A 120 6.07 6.09 12.67
CA SER A 120 6.04 6.78 11.38
C SER A 120 7.11 6.22 10.43
N MET A 121 6.69 5.85 9.22
CA MET A 121 7.52 5.33 8.13
C MET A 121 7.16 6.05 6.83
N GLY A 122 7.98 7.01 6.42
CA GLY A 122 7.78 7.81 5.21
C GLY A 122 8.19 7.10 3.90
N PRO A 123 8.03 7.74 2.75
CA PRO A 123 8.18 7.12 1.42
C PRO A 123 9.64 6.92 0.96
N THR A 124 10.62 7.38 1.76
CA THR A 124 12.06 7.51 1.41
C THR A 124 12.35 8.56 0.33
N THR A 125 13.62 8.71 -0.08
CA THR A 125 14.05 9.62 -1.17
C THR A 125 14.10 8.95 -2.55
N LYS A 126 13.74 7.66 -2.65
CA LYS A 126 13.68 6.90 -3.92
C LYS A 126 12.34 6.21 -4.09
N THR A 127 11.85 6.17 -5.33
CA THR A 127 10.63 5.45 -5.73
C THR A 127 10.96 4.39 -6.78
N LEU A 128 10.32 3.23 -6.70
CA LEU A 128 10.51 2.13 -7.65
C LEU A 128 9.94 2.47 -9.03
N SER A 129 8.77 3.12 -9.05
CA SER A 129 8.01 3.40 -10.27
C SER A 129 8.45 4.69 -10.98
N VAL A 130 8.84 5.72 -10.24
CA VAL A 130 9.04 7.08 -10.79
C VAL A 130 10.51 7.42 -10.99
N THR A 131 11.31 7.42 -9.92
CA THR A 131 12.72 7.82 -9.98
C THR A 131 13.64 6.65 -10.32
N GLY A 132 13.27 5.43 -9.94
CA GLY A 132 14.15 4.27 -9.95
C GLY A 132 15.37 4.47 -9.03
N GLY A 133 16.43 3.71 -9.32
CA GLY A 133 17.71 3.80 -8.59
C GLY A 133 17.77 2.98 -7.30
N ILE A 134 16.75 2.18 -7.03
CA ILE A 134 16.70 1.19 -5.95
C ILE A 134 15.90 -0.03 -6.42
N THR A 135 16.21 -1.21 -5.88
CA THR A 135 15.44 -2.45 -6.16
C THR A 135 14.36 -2.67 -5.10
N PHE A 136 13.40 -3.53 -5.40
CA PHE A 136 12.34 -3.90 -4.46
C PHE A 136 12.95 -4.51 -3.19
N GLU A 137 13.96 -5.39 -3.34
CA GLU A 137 14.67 -6.06 -2.25
C GLU A 137 15.41 -5.07 -1.37
N ALA A 138 16.16 -4.14 -1.97
CA ALA A 138 16.90 -3.14 -1.19
C ALA A 138 15.95 -2.24 -0.38
N LEU A 139 14.85 -1.82 -0.99
CA LEU A 139 13.86 -1.00 -0.29
C LEU A 139 13.16 -1.79 0.83
N ARG A 140 12.82 -3.06 0.59
CA ARG A 140 12.32 -3.98 1.63
C ARG A 140 13.28 -4.05 2.81
N ASP A 141 14.58 -4.26 2.55
CA ASP A 141 15.60 -4.42 3.59
C ASP A 141 15.70 -3.16 4.46
N HIS A 142 15.68 -1.96 3.84
CA HIS A 142 15.67 -0.70 4.59
C HIS A 142 14.44 -0.55 5.50
N PHE A 143 13.25 -0.91 4.99
CA PHE A 143 12.03 -0.88 5.80
C PHE A 143 11.99 -1.96 6.87
N GLN A 144 12.60 -3.12 6.64
CA GLN A 144 12.75 -4.16 7.67
C GLN A 144 13.56 -3.63 8.85
N ILE A 145 14.68 -2.96 8.59
CA ILE A 145 15.55 -2.38 9.62
C ILE A 145 14.80 -1.30 10.42
N GLN A 146 14.09 -0.40 9.72
CA GLN A 146 13.27 0.63 10.34
C GLN A 146 12.17 0.01 11.23
N ALA A 147 11.39 -0.92 10.69
CA ALA A 147 10.31 -1.60 11.40
C ALA A 147 10.82 -2.36 12.62
N ARG A 148 11.96 -3.05 12.51
CA ARG A 148 12.59 -3.76 13.63
C ARG A 148 12.95 -2.81 14.77
N GLY A 149 13.53 -1.65 14.46
CA GLY A 149 13.84 -0.61 15.45
C GLY A 149 12.57 -0.10 16.15
N LEU A 150 11.55 0.28 15.38
CA LEU A 150 10.27 0.79 15.88
C LEU A 150 9.56 -0.22 16.79
N LEU A 151 9.42 -1.47 16.33
CA LEU A 151 8.76 -2.53 17.10
C LEU A 151 9.49 -2.83 18.42
N ARG A 152 10.83 -2.90 18.38
CA ARG A 152 11.64 -3.08 19.60
C ARG A 152 11.54 -1.90 20.56
N GLY A 153 11.37 -0.69 20.03
CA GLY A 153 11.21 0.53 20.82
C GLY A 153 9.84 0.66 21.49
N GLY A 154 8.86 -0.14 21.06
CA GLY A 154 7.54 -0.25 21.69
C GLY A 154 6.45 0.59 21.05
N CYS A 155 6.53 0.88 19.75
CA CYS A 155 5.39 1.46 19.02
C CYS A 155 4.19 0.50 19.01
N ASP A 156 2.98 1.04 19.05
CA ASP A 156 1.76 0.23 19.07
C ASP A 156 1.31 -0.15 17.65
N ILE A 157 1.57 0.72 16.68
CA ILE A 157 1.14 0.62 15.28
C ILE A 157 2.26 1.13 14.41
N LEU A 158 2.58 0.45 13.30
CA LEU A 158 3.45 0.99 12.26
C LEU A 158 2.60 1.78 11.27
N LEU A 159 2.94 3.04 11.02
CA LEU A 159 2.21 3.93 10.13
C LEU A 159 3.07 4.17 8.88
N VAL A 160 2.71 3.51 7.77
CA VAL A 160 3.33 3.77 6.47
C VAL A 160 2.56 4.92 5.81
N GLU A 161 3.15 6.10 5.83
CA GLU A 161 2.46 7.34 5.49
C GLU A 161 3.11 8.12 4.35
N THR A 162 2.37 9.11 3.83
CA THR A 162 2.77 9.88 2.66
C THR A 162 3.15 8.96 1.51
N VAL A 163 2.43 7.84 1.36
CA VAL A 163 2.70 6.86 0.30
C VAL A 163 2.46 7.53 -1.05
N GLN A 164 3.53 7.62 -1.84
CA GLN A 164 3.54 8.21 -3.18
C GLN A 164 3.63 7.16 -4.30
N ASP A 165 4.12 5.96 -3.96
CA ASP A 165 4.33 4.84 -4.86
C ASP A 165 3.89 3.54 -4.17
N THR A 166 2.96 2.83 -4.78
CA THR A 166 2.41 1.59 -4.21
C THR A 166 3.40 0.44 -4.26
N LEU A 167 4.37 0.44 -5.18
CA LEU A 167 5.45 -0.55 -5.13
C LEU A 167 6.35 -0.34 -3.92
N ASN A 168 6.64 0.92 -3.55
CA ASN A 168 7.37 1.23 -2.32
C ASN A 168 6.62 0.71 -1.10
N LEU A 169 5.30 0.94 -1.04
CA LEU A 169 4.46 0.41 0.03
C LEU A 169 4.49 -1.12 0.07
N LYS A 170 4.35 -1.81 -1.07
CA LYS A 170 4.46 -3.27 -1.12
C LYS A 170 5.82 -3.75 -0.58
N ALA A 171 6.92 -3.09 -0.93
CA ALA A 171 8.24 -3.40 -0.36
C ALA A 171 8.30 -3.14 1.16
N ALA A 172 7.73 -2.02 1.63
CA ALA A 172 7.63 -1.70 3.05
C ALA A 172 6.85 -2.78 3.83
N MET A 173 5.70 -3.21 3.31
CA MET A 173 4.88 -4.25 3.95
C MET A 173 5.63 -5.58 4.06
N ARG A 174 6.48 -5.90 3.07
CA ARG A 174 7.35 -7.09 3.13
C ARG A 174 8.43 -6.96 4.20
N GLY A 175 9.08 -5.80 4.30
CA GLY A 175 10.06 -5.55 5.36
C GLY A 175 9.42 -5.60 6.76
N ILE A 176 8.21 -5.07 6.89
CA ILE A 176 7.42 -5.13 8.12
C ILE A 176 7.05 -6.58 8.48
N ASP A 177 6.61 -7.40 7.52
CA ASP A 177 6.33 -8.82 7.74
C ASP A 177 7.54 -9.58 8.27
N GLU A 178 8.70 -9.36 7.67
CA GLU A 178 9.94 -10.02 8.05
C GLU A 178 10.39 -9.59 9.45
N ALA A 179 10.37 -8.28 9.74
CA ALA A 179 10.70 -7.76 11.08
C ALA A 179 9.71 -8.24 12.16
N ALA A 180 8.41 -8.23 11.88
CA ALA A 180 7.39 -8.68 12.82
C ALA A 180 7.49 -10.20 13.07
N GLY A 181 7.74 -10.99 12.02
CA GLY A 181 7.96 -12.43 12.11
C GLY A 181 9.18 -12.79 12.94
N GLU A 182 10.31 -12.10 12.74
CA GLU A 182 11.53 -12.26 13.53
C GLU A 182 11.31 -11.99 15.02
N LEU A 183 10.53 -10.95 15.34
CA LEU A 183 10.30 -10.51 16.71
C LEU A 183 9.08 -11.18 17.39
N GLY A 184 8.29 -11.96 16.65
CA GLY A 184 7.05 -12.55 17.15
C GLY A 184 5.92 -11.55 17.43
N PHE A 185 5.93 -10.39 16.76
CA PHE A 185 4.89 -9.38 16.90
C PHE A 185 3.72 -9.64 15.94
N SER A 186 2.51 -9.27 16.36
CA SER A 186 1.42 -9.07 15.39
C SER A 186 1.78 -7.92 14.45
N ARG A 187 1.16 -7.85 13.26
CA ARG A 187 1.32 -6.77 12.28
C ARG A 187 0.20 -5.71 12.41
N PRO A 188 0.26 -4.73 13.34
CA PRO A 188 -0.66 -3.59 13.36
C PRO A 188 -0.11 -2.50 12.42
N VAL A 189 -0.56 -2.50 11.16
CA VAL A 189 -0.13 -1.48 10.19
C VAL A 189 -1.29 -0.57 9.85
N ALA A 190 -1.03 0.73 9.86
CA ALA A 190 -1.87 1.75 9.27
C ALA A 190 -1.21 2.28 7.99
N ILE A 191 -2.03 2.71 7.04
CA ILE A 191 -1.55 3.15 5.73
C ILE A 191 -2.16 4.52 5.41
N SER A 192 -1.34 5.47 4.97
CA SER A 192 -1.84 6.74 4.47
C SER A 192 -1.13 7.11 3.17
N CYS A 193 -1.89 7.34 2.10
CA CYS A 193 -1.33 7.83 0.85
C CYS A 193 -1.47 9.33 0.71
N THR A 194 -0.72 9.87 -0.23
CA THR A 194 -0.81 11.27 -0.61
C THR A 194 -1.27 11.39 -2.06
N ILE A 195 -2.21 12.32 -2.31
CA ILE A 195 -2.77 12.57 -3.62
C ILE A 195 -2.34 13.96 -4.06
N GLU A 196 -1.64 14.02 -5.18
CA GLU A 196 -1.16 15.26 -5.78
C GLU A 196 -2.34 16.13 -6.25
N PRO A 197 -2.14 17.46 -6.43
CA PRO A 197 -3.18 18.37 -6.94
C PRO A 197 -3.85 17.92 -8.25
N MET A 198 -3.19 17.04 -9.00
CA MET A 198 -3.68 16.49 -10.27
C MET A 198 -4.68 15.35 -10.10
N GLY A 199 -4.96 14.93 -8.86
CA GLY A 199 -5.98 13.94 -8.51
C GLY A 199 -5.52 12.49 -8.46
N THR A 200 -4.20 12.25 -8.50
CA THR A 200 -3.59 10.91 -8.40
C THR A 200 -2.39 10.94 -7.45
N MET A 201 -1.94 9.78 -7.00
CA MET A 201 -0.62 9.66 -6.36
C MET A 201 0.51 10.05 -7.33
N LEU A 202 1.71 10.30 -6.83
CA LEU A 202 2.89 10.62 -7.65
C LEU A 202 3.20 9.51 -8.67
N ALA A 203 3.05 8.24 -8.28
CA ALA A 203 3.21 7.09 -9.17
C ALA A 203 2.01 6.84 -10.11
N GLY A 204 0.99 7.69 -10.03
CA GLY A 204 -0.12 7.80 -10.98
C GLY A 204 -1.44 7.16 -10.57
N GLN A 205 -1.47 6.33 -9.52
CA GLN A 205 -2.70 5.64 -9.11
C GLN A 205 -3.79 6.61 -8.62
N SER A 206 -5.04 6.33 -9.01
CA SER A 206 -6.21 6.93 -8.38
C SER A 206 -6.43 6.34 -6.97
N ILE A 207 -7.32 6.93 -6.19
CA ILE A 207 -7.61 6.45 -4.83
C ILE A 207 -8.23 5.04 -4.80
N GLU A 208 -9.05 4.71 -5.79
CA GLU A 208 -9.63 3.37 -5.99
C GLU A 208 -8.55 2.34 -6.37
N ALA A 209 -7.60 2.76 -7.22
CA ALA A 209 -6.51 1.88 -7.66
C ALA A 209 -5.58 1.60 -6.50
N PHE A 210 -5.24 2.64 -5.73
CA PHE A 210 -4.49 2.49 -4.49
C PHE A 210 -5.20 1.54 -3.52
N TYR A 211 -6.47 1.79 -3.20
CA TYR A 211 -7.24 0.98 -2.25
C TYR A 211 -7.26 -0.51 -2.64
N SER A 212 -7.64 -0.82 -3.89
CA SER A 212 -7.67 -2.20 -4.39
C SER A 212 -6.29 -2.88 -4.39
N SER A 213 -5.22 -2.10 -4.54
CA SER A 213 -3.84 -2.60 -4.53
C SER A 213 -3.35 -2.98 -3.13
N VAL A 214 -3.99 -2.50 -2.06
CA VAL A 214 -3.45 -2.57 -0.69
C VAL A 214 -4.43 -3.14 0.34
N GLU A 215 -5.72 -3.25 0.03
CA GLU A 215 -6.73 -3.76 0.96
C GLU A 215 -6.42 -5.17 1.49
N HIS A 216 -5.75 -5.99 0.69
CA HIS A 216 -5.32 -7.34 1.05
C HIS A 216 -4.34 -7.38 2.23
N PHE A 217 -3.67 -6.25 2.53
CA PHE A 217 -2.83 -6.11 3.71
C PHE A 217 -3.60 -5.96 5.02
N GLN A 218 -4.92 -5.78 4.95
CA GLN A 218 -5.81 -5.62 6.10
C GLN A 218 -5.36 -4.54 7.10
N PRO A 219 -5.17 -3.28 6.66
CA PRO A 219 -4.69 -2.22 7.52
C PRO A 219 -5.67 -1.92 8.67
N LEU A 220 -5.15 -1.47 9.81
CA LEU A 220 -5.98 -1.03 10.94
C LEU A 220 -6.83 0.20 10.59
N PHE A 221 -6.26 1.10 9.80
CA PHE A 221 -6.96 2.17 9.10
C PHE A 221 -6.20 2.54 7.83
N ILE A 222 -6.92 3.09 6.86
CA ILE A 222 -6.37 3.58 5.60
C ILE A 222 -6.82 5.01 5.36
N GLY A 223 -5.95 5.87 4.85
CA GLY A 223 -6.35 7.27 4.68
C GLY A 223 -5.47 8.10 3.78
N LEU A 224 -5.62 9.40 3.98
CA LEU A 224 -4.98 10.43 3.20
C LEU A 224 -4.26 11.42 4.11
N ASN A 225 -3.04 11.81 3.73
CA ASN A 225 -2.30 12.86 4.41
C ASN A 225 -1.47 13.68 3.43
N CYS A 226 -1.08 14.88 3.86
CA CYS A 226 -0.20 15.79 3.12
C CYS A 226 -0.75 16.21 1.73
N ALA A 227 0.17 16.63 0.85
CA ALA A 227 0.06 17.19 -0.52
C ALA A 227 -0.81 18.43 -0.70
N THR A 228 -2.06 18.40 -0.26
CA THR A 228 -3.02 19.45 -0.56
C THR A 228 -3.88 19.77 0.66
N GLY A 229 -4.31 21.03 0.79
CA GLY A 229 -5.26 21.42 1.83
C GLY A 229 -6.57 20.63 1.71
N PRO A 230 -7.38 20.55 2.78
CA PRO A 230 -8.50 19.61 2.88
C PRO A 230 -9.48 19.66 1.71
N ARG A 231 -9.69 20.85 1.12
CA ARG A 231 -10.58 21.06 -0.03
C ARG A 231 -10.28 20.13 -1.21
N PHE A 232 -9.01 19.91 -1.52
CA PHE A 232 -8.59 19.03 -2.63
C PHE A 232 -8.73 17.54 -2.28
N MET A 233 -8.71 17.19 -0.99
CA MET A 233 -8.86 15.81 -0.52
C MET A 233 -10.32 15.34 -0.54
N THR A 234 -11.29 16.25 -0.53
CA THR A 234 -12.73 15.97 -0.40
C THR A 234 -13.23 14.83 -1.27
N ASP A 235 -13.00 14.89 -2.59
CA ASP A 235 -13.54 13.89 -3.52
C ASP A 235 -12.85 12.53 -3.37
N HIS A 236 -11.54 12.54 -3.10
CA HIS A 236 -10.76 11.33 -2.86
C HIS A 236 -11.14 10.67 -1.54
N LEU A 237 -11.33 11.47 -0.49
CA LEU A 237 -11.77 11.01 0.82
C LEU A 237 -13.18 10.42 0.77
N ARG A 238 -14.12 11.10 0.11
CA ARG A 238 -15.48 10.57 -0.12
C ARG A 238 -15.43 9.21 -0.79
N THR A 239 -14.59 9.09 -1.83
CA THR A 239 -14.44 7.84 -2.58
C THR A 239 -13.85 6.75 -1.70
N LEU A 240 -12.74 7.02 -1.01
CA LEU A 240 -12.13 6.08 -0.07
C LEU A 240 -13.13 5.63 1.02
N ALA A 241 -13.87 6.57 1.61
CA ALA A 241 -14.92 6.30 2.59
C ALA A 241 -16.07 5.46 2.03
N SER A 242 -16.35 5.53 0.73
CA SER A 242 -17.41 4.72 0.11
C SER A 242 -16.98 3.28 -0.17
N ILE A 243 -15.68 3.06 -0.45
CA ILE A 243 -15.15 1.76 -0.87
C ILE A 243 -14.45 0.98 0.25
N SER A 244 -13.95 1.67 1.27
CA SER A 244 -13.09 1.05 2.28
C SER A 244 -13.84 0.12 3.23
N ALA A 245 -13.35 -1.12 3.37
CA ALA A 245 -13.76 -2.05 4.41
C ALA A 245 -13.10 -1.76 5.77
N PHE A 246 -12.25 -0.74 5.87
CA PHE A 246 -11.47 -0.39 7.05
C PHE A 246 -11.85 1.01 7.56
N PRO A 247 -11.50 1.35 8.81
CA PRO A 247 -11.53 2.72 9.31
C PRO A 247 -10.76 3.66 8.37
N VAL A 248 -11.25 4.89 8.21
CA VAL A 248 -10.65 5.89 7.31
C VAL A 248 -10.00 7.01 8.10
N SER A 249 -8.77 7.39 7.74
CA SER A 249 -8.06 8.53 8.33
C SER A 249 -7.93 9.72 7.37
N VAL A 250 -7.89 10.93 7.90
CA VAL A 250 -7.46 12.12 7.16
C VAL A 250 -6.69 13.07 8.05
N TYR A 251 -5.49 13.47 7.64
CA TYR A 251 -4.69 14.44 8.39
C TYR A 251 -3.99 15.42 7.42
N PRO A 252 -4.68 16.50 7.03
CA PRO A 252 -4.23 17.45 6.02
C PRO A 252 -3.15 18.41 6.53
N ASN A 253 -2.50 19.11 5.60
CA ASN A 253 -1.65 20.28 5.94
C ASN A 253 -2.53 21.47 6.39
N ALA A 254 -1.94 22.39 7.15
CA ALA A 254 -2.55 23.70 7.48
C ALA A 254 -2.47 24.66 6.28
N GLY A 255 -3.08 24.25 5.16
CA GLY A 255 -3.03 24.97 3.89
C GLY A 255 -1.82 24.60 3.03
N LEU A 256 -1.59 25.40 1.99
CA LEU A 256 -0.37 25.33 1.18
C LEU A 256 0.69 26.25 1.77
N PRO A 257 1.98 25.86 1.76
CA PRO A 257 3.04 26.73 2.23
C PRO A 257 3.16 27.96 1.33
N ASP A 258 3.52 29.10 1.94
CA ASP A 258 3.92 30.30 1.22
C ASP A 258 5.31 30.15 0.54
N SER A 259 5.81 31.22 -0.09
CA SER A 259 7.12 31.20 -0.74
C SER A 259 8.30 30.97 0.22
N ASP A 260 8.09 31.24 1.51
CA ASP A 260 9.08 31.10 2.58
C ASP A 260 8.90 29.78 3.36
N GLY A 261 7.92 28.95 2.98
CA GLY A 261 7.63 27.66 3.58
C GLY A 261 6.69 27.70 4.79
N ASN A 262 6.10 28.85 5.11
CA ASN A 262 5.19 28.99 6.25
C ASN A 262 3.75 28.60 5.88
N TYR A 263 3.01 28.12 6.88
CA TYR A 263 1.60 27.75 6.76
C TYR A 263 0.74 28.78 7.49
N GLU A 264 -0.20 29.40 6.78
CA GLU A 264 -1.00 30.52 7.31
C GLU A 264 -2.40 30.10 7.80
N GLU A 265 -2.83 28.86 7.54
CA GLU A 265 -4.17 28.41 7.93
C GLU A 265 -4.25 28.25 9.46
N THR A 266 -5.25 28.87 10.08
CA THR A 266 -5.43 28.80 11.54
C THR A 266 -6.22 27.55 11.95
N ALA A 267 -6.21 27.24 13.25
CA ALA A 267 -6.95 26.13 13.84
C ALA A 267 -8.46 26.19 13.52
N GLU A 268 -9.04 27.39 13.51
CA GLU A 268 -10.45 27.59 13.18
C GLU A 268 -10.75 27.30 11.71
N ILE A 269 -9.89 27.78 10.80
CA ILE A 269 -10.08 27.58 9.36
C ILE A 269 -9.93 26.10 9.01
N LEU A 270 -8.89 25.44 9.54
CA LEU A 270 -8.68 24.02 9.30
C LEU A 270 -9.84 23.17 9.84
N SER A 271 -10.35 23.52 11.03
CA SER A 271 -11.52 22.84 11.62
C SER A 271 -12.78 23.00 10.76
N GLN A 272 -13.02 24.19 10.19
CA GLN A 272 -14.15 24.43 9.26
C GLN A 272 -14.03 23.58 7.99
N HIS A 273 -12.81 23.26 7.56
CA HIS A 273 -12.59 22.40 6.40
C HIS A 273 -12.74 20.90 6.73
N ILE A 274 -12.43 20.48 7.97
CA ILE A 274 -12.56 19.09 8.42
C ILE A 274 -14.01 18.76 8.83
N GLU A 275 -14.75 19.72 9.40
CA GLU A 275 -16.13 19.53 9.88
C GLU A 275 -17.05 18.87 8.84
N PRO A 276 -17.07 19.27 7.55
CA PRO A 276 -17.86 18.59 6.52
C PRO A 276 -17.55 17.10 6.38
N PHE A 277 -16.30 16.66 6.60
CA PHE A 277 -15.94 15.24 6.52
C PHE A 277 -16.54 14.44 7.68
N LEU A 278 -16.65 15.07 8.86
CA LEU A 278 -17.30 14.51 10.04
C LEU A 278 -18.82 14.49 9.89
N GLU A 279 -19.43 15.57 9.38
CA GLU A 279 -20.86 15.65 9.09
C GLU A 279 -21.32 14.57 8.11
N GLN A 280 -20.52 14.31 7.07
CA GLN A 280 -20.80 13.27 6.09
C GLN A 280 -20.43 11.86 6.57
N ASN A 281 -19.89 11.75 7.80
CA ASN A 281 -19.51 10.50 8.43
C ASN A 281 -18.48 9.69 7.62
N TRP A 282 -17.43 10.36 7.12
CA TRP A 282 -16.43 9.76 6.23
C TRP A 282 -15.18 9.22 6.93
N VAL A 283 -14.94 9.58 8.19
CA VAL A 283 -13.66 9.32 8.87
C VAL A 283 -13.83 8.70 10.26
N ASN A 284 -12.79 8.01 10.70
CA ASN A 284 -12.63 7.40 12.02
C ASN A 284 -11.43 7.99 12.76
N VAL A 285 -10.48 8.58 12.02
CA VAL A 285 -9.27 9.18 12.56
C VAL A 285 -9.03 10.51 11.86
N ILE A 286 -8.75 11.56 12.64
CA ILE A 286 -8.30 12.85 12.11
C ILE A 286 -6.99 13.27 12.77
N GLY A 287 -6.27 14.21 12.18
CA GLY A 287 -5.02 14.73 12.72
C GLY A 287 -4.48 15.86 11.86
N GLY A 288 -3.20 16.18 12.02
CA GLY A 288 -2.55 17.23 11.25
C GLY A 288 -1.25 16.80 10.60
N CYS A 289 -0.96 17.33 9.42
CA CYS A 289 0.34 17.20 8.75
C CYS A 289 1.06 18.57 8.78
N CYS A 290 1.81 18.93 7.74
CA CYS A 290 2.67 20.11 7.72
C CYS A 290 1.93 21.40 8.11
N GLY A 291 2.53 22.20 9.00
CA GLY A 291 1.98 23.46 9.48
C GLY A 291 0.99 23.35 10.64
N THR A 292 0.57 22.14 11.00
CA THR A 292 -0.38 21.96 12.11
C THR A 292 0.30 22.01 13.48
N THR A 293 -0.30 22.78 14.39
CA THR A 293 0.23 23.07 15.73
C THR A 293 -0.64 22.44 16.82
N PRO A 294 -0.21 22.43 18.10
CA PRO A 294 -1.05 21.99 19.21
C PRO A 294 -2.42 22.69 19.28
N ASP A 295 -2.53 23.94 18.82
CA ASP A 295 -3.82 24.64 18.78
C ASP A 295 -4.78 24.05 17.73
N HIS A 296 -4.25 23.59 16.60
CA HIS A 296 -5.02 22.87 15.59
C HIS A 296 -5.53 21.54 16.14
N ILE A 297 -4.68 20.79 16.84
CA ILE A 297 -5.06 19.54 17.49
C ILE A 297 -6.17 19.76 18.52
N ARG A 298 -6.05 20.78 19.36
CA ARG A 298 -7.09 21.09 20.36
C ARG A 298 -8.43 21.41 19.71
N ALA A 299 -8.43 22.19 18.63
CA ALA A 299 -9.63 22.49 17.87
C ALA A 299 -10.25 21.23 17.24
N MET A 300 -9.42 20.32 16.72
CA MET A 300 -9.88 19.02 16.19
C MET A 300 -10.44 18.09 17.26
N VAL A 301 -9.85 18.06 18.47
CA VAL A 301 -10.40 17.31 19.61
C VAL A 301 -11.81 17.82 19.97
N ASP A 302 -11.96 19.13 20.10
CA ASP A 302 -13.25 19.77 20.41
C ASP A 302 -14.28 19.53 19.31
N LEU A 303 -13.85 19.52 18.04
CA LEU A 303 -14.70 19.25 16.89
C LEU A 303 -15.15 17.78 16.88
N ALA A 304 -14.21 16.83 16.98
CA ALA A 304 -14.46 15.39 16.93
C ALA A 304 -15.43 14.91 18.02
N SER A 305 -15.40 15.54 19.21
CA SER A 305 -16.30 15.20 20.33
C SER A 305 -17.80 15.35 20.01
N ARG A 306 -18.15 16.08 18.94
CA ARG A 306 -19.53 16.38 18.52
C ARG A 306 -20.08 15.38 17.51
N PHE A 307 -19.23 14.51 16.97
CA PHE A 307 -19.57 13.61 15.87
C PHE A 307 -19.32 12.15 16.23
N SER A 308 -19.96 11.25 15.50
CA SER A 308 -19.74 9.80 15.59
C SER A 308 -18.79 9.35 14.48
N PRO A 309 -17.98 8.30 14.70
CA PRO A 309 -17.07 7.79 13.68
C PRO A 309 -17.81 7.10 12.53
N ARG A 310 -17.16 7.04 11.37
CA ARG A 310 -17.64 6.32 10.19
C ARG A 310 -17.96 4.87 10.51
N SER A 311 -19.17 4.47 10.13
CA SER A 311 -19.56 3.06 10.07
C SER A 311 -19.06 2.42 8.77
N TYR A 312 -18.52 1.22 8.86
CA TYR A 312 -17.97 0.49 7.73
C TYR A 312 -18.37 -0.98 7.78
N SER A 313 -18.42 -1.59 6.60
CA SER A 313 -18.78 -3.00 6.42
C SER A 313 -17.85 -3.60 5.40
N ASP A 314 -17.49 -4.87 5.58
CA ASP A 314 -16.79 -5.62 4.54
C ASP A 314 -17.72 -5.76 3.32
N ARG A 315 -17.33 -5.14 2.20
CA ARG A 315 -18.05 -5.21 0.93
C ARG A 315 -17.20 -6.03 -0.02
N LYS A 316 -17.64 -7.26 -0.30
CA LYS A 316 -17.01 -8.13 -1.27
C LYS A 316 -17.20 -7.56 -2.68
N ARG A 317 -16.14 -6.99 -3.25
CA ARG A 317 -16.11 -6.46 -4.61
C ARG A 317 -14.96 -7.11 -5.37
N ALA A 318 -15.22 -7.62 -6.56
CA ALA A 318 -14.17 -8.14 -7.43
C ALA A 318 -13.48 -6.96 -8.12
N LEU A 319 -12.29 -6.59 -7.62
CA LEU A 319 -11.52 -5.45 -8.10
C LEU A 319 -10.16 -5.91 -8.59
N VAL A 320 -9.74 -5.39 -9.74
CA VAL A 320 -8.36 -5.49 -10.25
C VAL A 320 -7.87 -4.11 -10.65
N SER A 321 -6.57 -3.86 -10.58
CA SER A 321 -6.04 -2.52 -10.86
C SER A 321 -4.67 -2.55 -11.52
N GLY A 322 -4.42 -1.54 -12.34
CA GLY A 322 -3.09 -1.09 -12.73
C GLY A 322 -2.83 0.27 -12.09
N ILE A 323 -2.70 1.29 -12.94
CA ILE A 323 -2.85 2.70 -12.53
C ILE A 323 -4.33 3.05 -12.36
N GLU A 324 -5.19 2.45 -13.17
CA GLU A 324 -6.65 2.59 -13.12
C GLU A 324 -7.28 1.29 -12.57
N THR A 325 -8.44 1.43 -11.92
CA THR A 325 -9.19 0.28 -11.36
C THR A 325 -10.24 -0.21 -12.32
N ILE A 326 -10.47 -1.52 -12.31
CA ILE A 326 -11.60 -2.16 -12.96
C ILE A 326 -12.34 -2.98 -11.91
N GLU A 327 -13.62 -2.67 -11.75
CA GLU A 327 -14.53 -3.52 -11.00
C GLU A 327 -15.13 -4.55 -11.95
N ILE A 328 -15.03 -5.83 -11.58
CA ILE A 328 -15.60 -6.93 -12.32
C ILE A 328 -17.03 -7.10 -11.82
N SER A 329 -17.98 -6.60 -12.61
CA SER A 329 -19.41 -6.62 -12.35
C SER A 329 -20.22 -6.88 -13.63
N GLU A 330 -21.53 -7.11 -13.47
CA GLU A 330 -22.46 -7.25 -14.60
C GLU A 330 -22.41 -6.04 -15.55
N ASP A 331 -22.24 -4.82 -15.02
CA ASP A 331 -22.19 -3.57 -15.80
C ASP A 331 -20.92 -3.45 -16.67
N THR A 332 -19.85 -4.14 -16.28
CA THR A 332 -18.55 -4.14 -16.99
C THR A 332 -18.37 -5.37 -17.89
N THR A 333 -19.38 -6.23 -17.99
CA THR A 333 -19.33 -7.48 -18.76
C THR A 333 -19.89 -7.26 -20.17
N PRO A 334 -19.22 -7.74 -21.25
CA PRO A 334 -18.02 -8.55 -21.25
C PRO A 334 -16.75 -7.75 -20.97
N LEU A 335 -15.96 -8.24 -20.02
CA LEU A 335 -14.61 -7.75 -19.79
C LEU A 335 -13.67 -8.35 -20.87
N VAL A 336 -12.81 -7.50 -21.44
CA VAL A 336 -11.98 -7.86 -22.59
C VAL A 336 -10.52 -7.98 -22.15
N VAL A 337 -9.93 -9.17 -22.27
CA VAL A 337 -8.52 -9.41 -22.00
C VAL A 337 -7.75 -9.41 -23.33
N GLY A 338 -6.71 -8.59 -23.42
CA GLY A 338 -5.85 -8.49 -24.60
C GLY A 338 -4.78 -9.57 -24.64
N GLU A 339 -4.99 -10.61 -25.44
CA GLU A 339 -4.14 -11.81 -25.57
C GLU A 339 -2.83 -11.64 -26.38
N ARG A 340 -2.62 -10.51 -27.07
CA ARG A 340 -1.58 -10.42 -28.11
C ARG A 340 -0.16 -10.23 -27.58
N THR A 341 0.00 -10.00 -26.28
CA THR A 341 1.26 -9.88 -25.53
C THR A 341 1.68 -11.24 -24.96
N ASN A 342 1.54 -12.26 -25.80
CA ASN A 342 1.75 -13.66 -25.46
C ASN A 342 2.69 -14.29 -26.49
N VAL A 343 3.83 -14.84 -26.02
CA VAL A 343 4.85 -15.45 -26.89
C VAL A 343 4.31 -16.70 -27.61
N ILE A 344 3.43 -17.46 -26.97
CA ILE A 344 2.85 -18.69 -27.52
C ILE A 344 1.79 -18.34 -28.57
N GLY A 345 0.88 -17.41 -28.25
CA GLY A 345 -0.29 -17.09 -29.08
C GLY A 345 -0.04 -16.07 -30.20
N SER A 346 0.98 -15.22 -30.11
CA SER A 346 1.16 -14.09 -31.03
C SER A 346 2.50 -14.16 -31.79
N ARG A 347 2.44 -14.61 -33.05
CA ARG A 347 3.61 -14.69 -33.96
C ARG A 347 4.41 -13.38 -34.06
N ARG A 348 3.71 -12.25 -34.06
CA ARG A 348 4.35 -10.92 -34.11
C ARG A 348 5.07 -10.61 -32.81
N PHE A 349 4.45 -10.90 -31.67
CA PHE A 349 5.05 -10.66 -30.36
C PHE A 349 6.27 -11.56 -30.16
N LYS A 350 6.15 -12.87 -30.39
CA LYS A 350 7.27 -13.83 -30.36
C LYS A 350 8.47 -13.34 -31.16
N LYS A 351 8.25 -12.87 -32.39
CA LYS A 351 9.32 -12.34 -33.24
C LYS A 351 10.04 -11.14 -32.60
N LEU A 352 9.30 -10.22 -31.98
CA LEU A 352 9.90 -9.03 -31.35
C LEU A 352 10.70 -9.40 -30.10
N ILE A 353 10.16 -10.29 -29.25
CA ILE A 353 10.87 -10.78 -28.06
C ILE A 353 12.15 -11.52 -28.46
N ALA A 354 12.08 -12.42 -29.44
CA ALA A 354 13.26 -13.13 -29.95
C ALA A 354 14.33 -12.18 -30.54
N GLN A 355 13.95 -11.00 -31.02
CA GLN A 355 14.85 -9.97 -31.54
C GLN A 355 15.31 -8.96 -30.47
N ASN A 356 14.92 -9.16 -29.20
CA ASN A 356 15.12 -8.21 -28.09
C ASN A 356 14.54 -6.81 -28.36
N GLU A 357 13.51 -6.70 -29.20
CA GLU A 357 12.83 -5.44 -29.51
C GLU A 357 11.69 -5.17 -28.50
N PHE A 358 12.02 -5.14 -27.21
CA PHE A 358 11.04 -5.09 -26.11
C PHE A 358 10.15 -3.85 -26.14
N GLU A 359 10.66 -2.67 -26.51
CA GLU A 359 9.85 -1.45 -26.61
C GLU A 359 8.79 -1.57 -27.71
N LYS A 360 9.14 -2.18 -28.85
CA LYS A 360 8.18 -2.42 -29.93
C LYS A 360 7.16 -3.50 -29.55
N ALA A 361 7.56 -4.46 -28.71
CA ALA A 361 6.66 -5.45 -28.13
C ALA A 361 5.68 -4.77 -27.15
N ALA A 362 6.14 -3.85 -26.29
CA ALA A 362 5.30 -3.12 -25.33
C ALA A 362 4.24 -2.25 -26.04
N GLU A 363 4.59 -1.69 -27.20
CA GLU A 363 3.63 -0.99 -28.07
C GLU A 363 2.48 -1.89 -28.58
N ILE A 364 2.63 -3.22 -28.59
CA ILE A 364 1.49 -4.13 -28.85
C ILE A 364 0.50 -4.06 -27.69
N GLY A 365 0.96 -4.17 -26.44
CA GLY A 365 0.12 -4.03 -25.24
C GLY A 365 -0.59 -2.67 -25.20
N ARG A 366 0.14 -1.59 -25.47
CA ARG A 366 -0.43 -0.24 -25.59
C ARG A 366 -1.55 -0.14 -26.63
N LYS A 367 -1.37 -0.77 -27.79
CA LYS A 367 -2.39 -0.79 -28.85
C LYS A 367 -3.62 -1.61 -28.45
N GLN A 368 -3.45 -2.69 -27.70
CA GLN A 368 -4.58 -3.45 -27.15
C GLN A 368 -5.38 -2.60 -26.15
N SER A 369 -4.70 -1.94 -25.21
CA SER A 369 -5.34 -1.03 -24.24
C SER A 369 -6.12 0.09 -24.95
N ARG A 370 -5.52 0.76 -25.94
CA ARG A 370 -6.21 1.77 -26.77
C ARG A 370 -7.32 1.20 -27.65
N GLY A 371 -7.26 -0.09 -27.94
CA GLY A 371 -8.23 -0.82 -28.74
C GLY A 371 -9.43 -1.33 -27.95
N GLY A 372 -9.56 -0.99 -26.66
CA GLY A 372 -10.69 -1.38 -25.81
C GLY A 372 -10.44 -2.63 -24.97
N ALA A 373 -9.19 -3.12 -24.89
CA ALA A 373 -8.85 -4.12 -23.88
C ALA A 373 -8.96 -3.49 -22.49
N HIS A 374 -9.61 -4.22 -21.59
CA HIS A 374 -9.75 -3.86 -20.18
C HIS A 374 -8.57 -4.40 -19.36
N ILE A 375 -8.01 -5.55 -19.74
CA ILE A 375 -6.84 -6.15 -19.09
C ILE A 375 -5.84 -6.55 -20.17
N ILE A 376 -4.55 -6.54 -19.86
CA ILE A 376 -3.51 -7.08 -20.75
C ILE A 376 -2.96 -8.38 -20.18
N ASP A 377 -3.09 -9.45 -20.94
CA ASP A 377 -2.43 -10.74 -20.66
C ASP A 377 -0.97 -10.69 -21.07
N VAL A 378 -0.06 -11.15 -20.22
CA VAL A 378 1.38 -11.13 -20.46
C VAL A 378 1.97 -12.51 -20.23
N CYS A 379 2.32 -13.19 -21.33
CA CYS A 379 2.98 -14.50 -21.30
C CYS A 379 4.34 -14.40 -22.00
N MET A 380 5.41 -14.70 -21.26
CA MET A 380 6.79 -14.70 -21.76
C MET A 380 7.39 -16.09 -21.93
N ALA A 381 6.63 -17.15 -21.66
CA ALA A 381 7.09 -18.52 -21.79
C ALA A 381 7.54 -18.83 -23.23
N ASP A 382 8.84 -19.09 -23.39
CA ASP A 382 9.46 -19.52 -24.65
C ASP A 382 10.46 -20.65 -24.36
N PRO A 383 10.31 -21.85 -24.94
CA PRO A 383 11.28 -22.95 -24.74
C PRO A 383 12.71 -22.60 -25.16
N ASP A 384 12.89 -21.57 -25.99
CA ASP A 384 14.17 -21.14 -26.54
C ASP A 384 14.83 -19.99 -25.74
N ARG A 385 14.21 -19.52 -24.65
CA ARG A 385 14.65 -18.35 -23.88
C ARG A 385 14.41 -18.49 -22.37
N GLU A 386 15.09 -17.65 -21.59
CA GLU A 386 14.87 -17.54 -20.16
C GLU A 386 13.70 -16.57 -19.89
N GLU A 387 12.55 -17.12 -19.49
CA GLU A 387 11.31 -16.36 -19.26
C GLU A 387 11.50 -15.24 -18.23
N LEU A 388 12.27 -15.51 -17.17
CA LEU A 388 12.56 -14.54 -16.11
C LEU A 388 13.33 -13.32 -16.63
N ASP A 389 14.34 -13.53 -17.49
CA ASP A 389 15.10 -12.42 -18.07
C ASP A 389 14.22 -11.55 -18.97
N ASP A 390 13.30 -12.17 -19.70
CA ASP A 390 12.40 -11.48 -20.60
C ASP A 390 11.32 -10.68 -19.85
N ILE A 391 10.73 -11.25 -18.78
CA ILE A 391 9.72 -10.53 -17.99
C ILE A 391 10.32 -9.29 -17.32
N LEU A 392 11.53 -9.41 -16.76
CA LEU A 392 12.23 -8.32 -16.07
C LEU A 392 12.61 -7.17 -17.02
N ARG A 393 12.83 -7.46 -18.31
CA ARG A 393 13.12 -6.43 -19.34
C ARG A 393 11.86 -5.83 -19.93
N PHE A 394 10.83 -6.64 -20.13
CA PHE A 394 9.61 -6.24 -20.82
C PHE A 394 8.64 -5.47 -19.92
N LEU A 395 8.37 -5.99 -18.73
CA LEU A 395 7.28 -5.50 -17.88
C LEU A 395 7.46 -4.02 -17.47
N PRO A 396 8.67 -3.53 -17.13
CA PRO A 396 8.89 -2.10 -16.85
C PRO A 396 8.60 -1.18 -18.04
N LEU A 397 8.73 -1.68 -19.28
CA LEU A 397 8.38 -0.93 -20.48
C LEU A 397 6.88 -0.91 -20.69
N LEU A 398 6.21 -2.05 -20.50
CA LEU A 398 4.76 -2.16 -20.64
C LEU A 398 4.03 -1.29 -19.62
N THR A 399 4.39 -1.36 -18.34
CA THR A 399 3.72 -0.63 -17.24
C THR A 399 3.81 0.89 -17.40
N ARG A 400 4.83 1.40 -18.10
CA ARG A 400 4.93 2.83 -18.47
C ARG A 400 4.00 3.22 -19.63
N MET A 401 3.54 2.26 -20.43
CA MET A 401 2.74 2.49 -21.63
C MET A 401 1.25 2.20 -21.43
N VAL A 402 0.88 1.38 -20.44
CA VAL A 402 -0.50 0.98 -20.15
C VAL A 402 -0.89 1.35 -18.72
N LYS A 403 -2.13 1.79 -18.56
CA LYS A 403 -2.70 2.14 -17.24
C LYS A 403 -3.60 1.05 -16.66
N ILE A 404 -4.09 0.16 -17.52
CA ILE A 404 -5.03 -0.90 -17.17
C ILE A 404 -4.34 -2.06 -16.45
N PRO A 405 -5.08 -2.92 -15.71
CA PRO A 405 -4.53 -4.06 -14.98
C PRO A 405 -3.81 -5.06 -15.90
N LEU A 406 -2.87 -5.80 -15.30
CA LEU A 406 -2.11 -6.86 -15.97
C LEU A 406 -2.53 -8.23 -15.45
N MET A 407 -2.63 -9.18 -16.37
CA MET A 407 -2.75 -10.61 -16.09
C MET A 407 -1.40 -11.24 -16.43
N ILE A 408 -0.71 -11.76 -15.42
CA ILE A 408 0.61 -12.39 -15.57
C ILE A 408 0.40 -13.87 -15.82
N ASP A 409 0.74 -14.31 -17.03
CA ASP A 409 0.55 -15.68 -17.51
C ASP A 409 1.88 -16.44 -17.48
N SER A 410 2.05 -17.28 -16.46
CA SER A 410 3.26 -18.09 -16.28
C SER A 410 3.02 -19.34 -15.41
N THR A 411 3.75 -20.41 -15.75
CA THR A 411 3.81 -21.63 -14.95
C THR A 411 4.95 -21.60 -13.92
N ASP A 412 5.88 -20.65 -14.00
CA ASP A 412 7.00 -20.53 -13.07
C ASP A 412 6.66 -19.56 -11.92
N ALA A 413 6.70 -20.06 -10.68
CA ALA A 413 6.42 -19.27 -9.50
C ALA A 413 7.44 -18.13 -9.26
N VAL A 414 8.70 -18.33 -9.66
CA VAL A 414 9.75 -17.29 -9.57
C VAL A 414 9.43 -16.16 -10.54
N VAL A 415 9.04 -16.49 -11.78
CA VAL A 415 8.60 -15.49 -12.77
C VAL A 415 7.38 -14.72 -12.25
N LEU A 416 6.39 -15.41 -11.67
CA LEU A 416 5.22 -14.77 -11.07
C LEU A 416 5.61 -13.80 -9.94
N GLU A 417 6.46 -14.22 -9.00
CA GLU A 417 6.90 -13.38 -7.89
C GLU A 417 7.63 -12.12 -8.38
N GLU A 418 8.58 -12.27 -9.31
CA GLU A 418 9.33 -11.14 -9.86
C GLU A 418 8.45 -10.21 -10.72
N ALA A 419 7.49 -10.75 -11.47
CA ALA A 419 6.53 -9.95 -12.21
C ALA A 419 5.62 -9.12 -11.29
N LEU A 420 5.13 -9.72 -10.19
CA LEU A 420 4.25 -9.04 -9.23
C LEU A 420 4.96 -7.89 -8.49
N LYS A 421 6.27 -7.99 -8.27
CA LYS A 421 7.10 -6.89 -7.74
C LYS A 421 7.21 -5.68 -8.68
N LEU A 422 6.85 -5.85 -9.95
CA LEU A 422 6.83 -4.77 -10.95
C LEU A 422 5.40 -4.23 -11.21
N CYS A 423 4.38 -4.79 -10.53
CA CYS A 423 3.00 -4.37 -10.65
C CYS A 423 2.56 -3.53 -9.44
N GLN A 424 2.37 -2.21 -9.65
CA GLN A 424 1.79 -1.31 -8.64
C GLN A 424 0.40 -1.79 -8.19
N GLY A 425 -0.44 -2.15 -9.16
CA GLY A 425 -1.84 -2.53 -8.98
C GLY A 425 -2.10 -3.92 -8.42
N LYS A 426 -3.38 -4.27 -8.28
CA LYS A 426 -3.88 -5.64 -8.05
C LYS A 426 -3.97 -6.39 -9.37
N SER A 427 -2.91 -7.16 -9.65
CA SER A 427 -2.78 -7.98 -10.86
C SER A 427 -3.60 -9.27 -10.79
N ILE A 428 -3.70 -9.97 -11.91
CA ILE A 428 -4.25 -11.33 -11.99
C ILE A 428 -3.12 -12.31 -12.27
N ILE A 429 -3.08 -13.44 -11.57
CA ILE A 429 -2.19 -14.56 -11.90
C ILE A 429 -2.98 -15.54 -12.78
N ASN A 430 -2.42 -15.85 -13.95
CA ASN A 430 -2.91 -16.85 -14.88
C ASN A 430 -1.86 -17.97 -14.99
N SER A 431 -2.10 -19.19 -14.53
CA SER A 431 -3.23 -19.67 -13.74
C SER A 431 -2.77 -20.62 -12.65
N ILE A 432 -3.73 -21.07 -11.85
CA ILE A 432 -3.60 -22.20 -10.94
C ILE A 432 -4.62 -23.27 -11.31
N ASN A 433 -4.31 -24.53 -10.99
CA ASN A 433 -5.20 -25.67 -11.21
C ASN A 433 -4.82 -26.82 -10.26
N LEU A 434 -5.48 -27.97 -10.39
CA LEU A 434 -5.24 -29.17 -9.59
C LEU A 434 -4.52 -30.29 -10.35
N GLU A 435 -3.85 -30.00 -11.48
CA GLU A 435 -3.21 -31.01 -12.35
C GLU A 435 -2.24 -31.92 -11.58
N ASP A 436 -1.44 -31.33 -10.70
CA ASP A 436 -0.52 -32.02 -9.80
C ASP A 436 -1.08 -32.07 -8.36
N GLY A 437 -2.40 -32.16 -8.21
CA GLY A 437 -3.07 -32.01 -6.92
C GLY A 437 -2.94 -30.58 -6.39
N GLU A 438 -2.64 -30.41 -5.10
CA GLU A 438 -2.60 -29.09 -4.46
C GLU A 438 -1.26 -28.34 -4.61
N ASP A 439 -0.23 -28.96 -5.18
CA ASP A 439 1.15 -28.43 -5.23
C ASP A 439 1.21 -27.02 -5.85
N ARG A 440 0.45 -26.79 -6.92
CA ARG A 440 0.38 -25.48 -7.58
C ARG A 440 -0.32 -24.44 -6.68
N PHE A 441 -1.35 -24.84 -5.94
CA PHE A 441 -2.00 -23.95 -4.97
C PHE A 441 -1.04 -23.58 -3.85
N GLU A 442 -0.34 -24.57 -3.28
CA GLU A 442 0.63 -24.36 -2.19
C GLU A 442 1.76 -23.40 -2.59
N THR A 443 2.14 -23.40 -3.86
CA THR A 443 3.20 -22.51 -4.38
C THR A 443 2.69 -21.10 -4.73
N VAL A 444 1.51 -20.98 -5.37
CA VAL A 444 1.04 -19.71 -5.95
C VAL A 444 0.15 -18.91 -5.01
N VAL A 445 -0.67 -19.56 -4.16
CA VAL A 445 -1.53 -18.87 -3.19
C VAL A 445 -0.72 -17.95 -2.26
N PRO A 446 0.44 -18.35 -1.72
CA PRO A 446 1.26 -17.45 -0.93
C PRO A 446 1.68 -16.19 -1.69
N LEU A 447 1.96 -16.28 -2.99
CA LEU A 447 2.31 -15.13 -3.82
C LEU A 447 1.10 -14.20 -4.00
N ALA A 448 -0.07 -14.76 -4.28
CA ALA A 448 -1.32 -14.00 -4.42
C ALA A 448 -1.65 -13.23 -3.14
N LYS A 449 -1.51 -13.85 -1.97
CA LYS A 449 -1.68 -13.19 -0.67
C LYS A 449 -0.60 -12.16 -0.38
N LYS A 450 0.65 -12.45 -0.78
CA LYS A 450 1.81 -11.60 -0.53
C LYS A 450 1.72 -10.27 -1.30
N TYR A 451 1.24 -10.31 -2.55
CA TYR A 451 1.24 -9.15 -3.45
C TYR A 451 -0.15 -8.61 -3.80
N GLY A 452 -1.21 -9.27 -3.32
CA GLY A 452 -2.59 -8.89 -3.57
C GLY A 452 -2.99 -9.12 -5.02
N ALA A 453 -3.01 -10.39 -5.45
CA ALA A 453 -3.41 -10.76 -6.80
C ALA A 453 -4.68 -11.63 -6.81
N SER A 454 -5.50 -11.45 -7.83
CA SER A 454 -6.60 -12.38 -8.13
C SER A 454 -6.09 -13.59 -8.91
N LEU A 455 -6.84 -14.68 -8.92
CA LEU A 455 -6.41 -15.98 -9.45
C LEU A 455 -7.35 -16.46 -10.55
N VAL A 456 -6.79 -16.77 -11.72
CA VAL A 456 -7.48 -17.61 -12.71
C VAL A 456 -7.30 -19.07 -12.32
N VAL A 457 -8.41 -19.76 -12.14
CA VAL A 457 -8.49 -21.16 -11.71
C VAL A 457 -8.97 -22.01 -12.87
N GLY A 458 -8.05 -22.76 -13.48
CA GLY A 458 -8.37 -23.68 -14.57
C GLY A 458 -9.14 -24.90 -14.06
N CYS A 459 -10.15 -25.35 -14.82
CA CYS A 459 -10.85 -26.60 -14.56
C CYS A 459 -10.02 -27.82 -15.01
N ILE A 460 -8.82 -27.95 -14.43
CA ILE A 460 -7.89 -29.07 -14.62
C ILE A 460 -7.63 -29.69 -13.24
N ASP A 461 -7.67 -31.01 -13.14
CA ASP A 461 -7.29 -31.74 -11.93
C ASP A 461 -6.45 -33.00 -12.21
N GLU A 462 -6.13 -33.75 -11.16
CA GLU A 462 -5.20 -34.87 -11.20
C GLU A 462 -5.77 -36.17 -11.80
N ASP A 463 -7.00 -36.13 -12.36
CA ASP A 463 -7.60 -37.32 -12.96
C ASP A 463 -6.79 -37.78 -14.19
N PRO A 464 -6.34 -39.04 -14.25
CA PRO A 464 -5.45 -39.51 -15.32
C PRO A 464 -6.15 -39.70 -16.67
N GLU A 465 -7.48 -39.80 -16.69
CA GLU A 465 -8.28 -40.02 -17.91
C GLU A 465 -9.10 -38.79 -18.31
N ASP A 466 -9.53 -37.97 -17.35
CA ASP A 466 -10.39 -36.78 -17.54
C ASP A 466 -9.88 -35.56 -16.74
N GLY A 467 -8.55 -35.40 -16.67
CA GLY A 467 -7.89 -34.32 -15.93
C GLY A 467 -8.19 -32.94 -16.48
N MET A 468 -8.28 -32.78 -17.82
CA MET A 468 -8.78 -31.55 -18.44
C MET A 468 -10.29 -31.66 -18.67
N ALA A 469 -11.09 -30.91 -17.91
CA ALA A 469 -12.54 -31.08 -17.93
C ALA A 469 -13.19 -30.71 -19.28
N VAL A 470 -13.69 -31.71 -20.01
CA VAL A 470 -14.39 -31.51 -21.29
C VAL A 470 -15.90 -31.32 -21.11
N THR A 471 -16.53 -32.11 -20.23
CA THR A 471 -18.00 -32.08 -20.01
C THR A 471 -18.43 -30.95 -19.07
N VAL A 472 -19.71 -30.55 -19.14
CA VAL A 472 -20.26 -29.52 -18.26
C VAL A 472 -20.21 -29.97 -16.80
N GLU A 473 -20.56 -31.23 -16.56
CA GLU A 473 -20.56 -31.86 -15.25
C GLU A 473 -19.15 -31.88 -14.65
N ARG A 474 -18.14 -32.27 -15.43
CA ARG A 474 -16.75 -32.30 -14.98
C ARG A 474 -16.20 -30.90 -14.69
N LYS A 475 -16.50 -29.91 -15.54
CA LYS A 475 -16.10 -28.50 -15.31
C LYS A 475 -16.66 -27.98 -13.99
N LEU A 476 -17.95 -28.24 -13.72
CA LEU A 476 -18.59 -27.83 -12.48
C LEU A 476 -18.01 -28.54 -11.25
N GLU A 477 -17.73 -29.84 -11.36
CA GLU A 477 -17.12 -30.62 -10.28
C GLU A 477 -15.76 -30.05 -9.87
N ILE A 478 -14.85 -29.84 -10.84
CA ILE A 478 -13.52 -29.29 -10.56
C ILE A 478 -13.61 -27.86 -10.04
N ALA A 479 -14.44 -26.99 -10.65
CA ALA A 479 -14.62 -25.62 -10.20
C ALA A 479 -15.13 -25.56 -8.74
N THR A 480 -16.10 -26.41 -8.39
CA THR A 480 -16.65 -26.48 -7.02
C THR A 480 -15.59 -26.94 -6.02
N ARG A 481 -14.86 -28.01 -6.35
CA ARG A 481 -13.76 -28.53 -5.53
C ARG A 481 -12.68 -27.48 -5.31
N SER A 482 -12.23 -26.82 -6.38
CA SER A 482 -11.22 -25.76 -6.32
C SER A 482 -11.71 -24.56 -5.51
N HIS A 483 -12.97 -24.15 -5.66
CA HIS A 483 -13.57 -23.09 -4.86
C HIS A 483 -13.54 -23.42 -3.37
N GLU A 484 -13.98 -24.62 -2.97
CA GLU A 484 -13.98 -25.05 -1.57
C GLU A 484 -12.57 -25.07 -0.98
N LEU A 485 -11.59 -25.64 -1.69
CA LEU A 485 -10.20 -25.65 -1.25
C LEU A 485 -9.66 -24.23 -1.08
N LEU A 486 -9.80 -23.38 -2.12
CA LEU A 486 -9.23 -22.04 -2.12
C LEU A 486 -9.87 -21.15 -1.05
N THR A 487 -11.18 -21.22 -0.86
CA THR A 487 -11.88 -20.38 0.12
C THR A 487 -11.75 -20.90 1.56
N GLN A 488 -11.80 -22.21 1.78
CA GLN A 488 -11.83 -22.78 3.13
C GLN A 488 -10.42 -23.11 3.66
N LYS A 489 -9.62 -23.87 2.88
CA LYS A 489 -8.27 -24.28 3.30
C LYS A 489 -7.27 -23.14 3.13
N TYR A 490 -7.31 -22.48 1.97
CA TYR A 490 -6.36 -21.42 1.64
C TYR A 490 -6.84 -20.01 1.99
N SER A 491 -8.10 -19.83 2.41
CA SER A 491 -8.64 -18.51 2.80
C SER A 491 -8.44 -17.41 1.75
N ILE A 492 -8.55 -17.77 0.46
CA ILE A 492 -8.64 -16.80 -0.62
C ILE A 492 -10.07 -16.25 -0.65
N PRO A 493 -10.25 -14.91 -0.72
CA PRO A 493 -11.57 -14.33 -0.88
C PRO A 493 -12.24 -14.79 -2.18
N GLU A 494 -13.53 -15.11 -2.13
CA GLU A 494 -14.29 -15.57 -3.32
C GLU A 494 -14.26 -14.56 -4.47
N GLN A 495 -14.25 -13.26 -4.15
CA GLN A 495 -14.18 -12.17 -5.14
C GLN A 495 -12.84 -12.09 -5.89
N ASP A 496 -11.83 -12.84 -5.46
CA ASP A 496 -10.51 -12.93 -6.10
C ASP A 496 -10.36 -14.16 -7.00
N LEU A 497 -11.40 -14.99 -7.14
CA LEU A 497 -11.38 -16.20 -7.95
C LEU A 497 -12.09 -15.97 -9.29
N ILE A 498 -11.38 -16.28 -10.39
CA ILE A 498 -11.90 -16.27 -11.76
C ILE A 498 -11.78 -17.70 -12.29
N PHE A 499 -12.90 -18.36 -12.59
CA PHE A 499 -12.85 -19.74 -13.12
C PHE A 499 -12.71 -19.74 -14.63
N ASP A 500 -11.68 -20.44 -15.13
CA ASP A 500 -11.54 -20.78 -16.54
C ASP A 500 -12.11 -22.20 -16.76
N PRO A 501 -13.29 -22.32 -17.41
CA PRO A 501 -13.88 -23.62 -17.69
C PRO A 501 -13.12 -24.41 -18.75
N LEU A 502 -12.07 -23.87 -19.36
CA LEU A 502 -11.32 -24.41 -20.51
C LEU A 502 -12.13 -24.41 -21.81
N VAL A 503 -11.71 -23.56 -22.73
CA VAL A 503 -12.26 -23.49 -24.10
C VAL A 503 -11.40 -24.35 -25.03
N PHE A 504 -12.02 -25.38 -25.64
CA PHE A 504 -11.33 -26.28 -26.56
C PHE A 504 -11.61 -25.92 -28.04
N PRO A 505 -10.66 -26.18 -28.95
CA PRO A 505 -10.91 -26.08 -30.38
C PRO A 505 -12.05 -27.01 -30.82
N VAL A 506 -12.99 -26.49 -31.60
CA VAL A 506 -14.02 -27.30 -32.27
C VAL A 506 -13.56 -27.70 -33.67
N GLY A 507 -13.96 -28.90 -34.12
CA GLY A 507 -13.66 -29.38 -35.49
C GLY A 507 -12.34 -30.15 -35.64
N THR A 508 -11.83 -30.75 -34.56
CA THR A 508 -10.66 -31.65 -34.60
C THR A 508 -10.95 -33.00 -35.24
N GLY A 509 -12.22 -33.43 -35.25
CA GLY A 509 -12.66 -34.67 -35.91
C GLY A 509 -12.61 -35.93 -35.02
N ASP A 510 -12.31 -35.76 -33.73
CA ASP A 510 -12.32 -36.79 -32.69
C ASP A 510 -13.70 -36.93 -32.02
#